data_AF-A0A938E959-F1
#
_entry.id   AF-A0A938E959-F1
#
_cell.length_a   1.000
_cell.length_b   1.000
_cell.length_c   1.000
_cell.angle_alpha   90.00
_cell.angle_beta   90.00
_cell.angle_gamma   90.00
#
_symmetry.space_group_name_H-M   'P 1'
#
loop_
_entity.id
_entity.type
_entity.pdbx_description
1 polymer ?
#
loop_
_entity_poly.entity_id
_entity_poly.type
_entity_poly.pdbx_seq_one_letter_code
_entity_poly.pdbx_strand_id
1 'polypeptide(L)'
;ALELDTDAAGAAVDTVGEPLGLERLEAALGIVAVADAAMANAIREITVAHGIDPRGFSLLAFGGAGPLHAVALAEELEIPSVVVPAQPGVLSAWGMLHTETRHDLVQSFFVPEHELSAERLDEALDGLRRRALDLLAADGVAREDAELVPAADVRYAGQEYAVTVSWAAGEASGSVIATLPERFATAHLERYGHSNPGETIECVNLRITALARSGEARRTSLPARDGSAAAAADTHRSYFDGAWHEAAVVRRESLAAGDAVEGPAIVLEDACTTTIPPAWVAQVSHHGHLVLTRRER
;
A
#
# COMPACT_ATOMS: atom_id res chain seq x y z
N ALA A 1 26.14 1.55 18.30
CA ALA A 1 25.61 2.41 17.23
C ALA A 1 26.30 2.01 15.94
N LEU A 2 25.58 2.01 14.81
CA LEU A 2 26.21 1.89 13.49
C LEU A 2 26.76 3.27 13.15
N GLU A 3 28.09 3.42 13.06
CA GLU A 3 28.72 4.68 12.65
C GLU A 3 28.83 4.72 11.12
N LEU A 4 28.39 5.82 10.52
CA LEU A 4 28.49 6.07 9.08
C LEU A 4 29.69 6.95 8.79
N ASP A 5 30.47 6.58 7.77
CA ASP A 5 31.65 7.33 7.33
C ASP A 5 31.28 8.21 6.11
N THR A 6 31.14 9.51 6.37
CA THR A 6 30.78 10.50 5.34
C THR A 6 31.89 10.75 4.33
N ASP A 7 33.16 10.58 4.73
CA ASP A 7 34.29 10.78 3.84
C ASP A 7 34.41 9.61 2.85
N ALA A 8 34.19 8.38 3.33
CA ALA A 8 34.11 7.20 2.47
C ALA A 8 32.94 7.29 1.48
N ALA A 9 31.77 7.76 1.93
CA ALA A 9 30.64 8.01 1.04
C ALA A 9 30.95 9.09 -0.01
N GLY A 10 31.60 10.18 0.40
CA GLY A 10 32.06 11.24 -0.50
C GLY A 10 33.02 10.74 -1.57
N ALA A 11 34.02 9.95 -1.18
CA ALA A 11 34.97 9.34 -2.11
C ALA A 11 34.28 8.41 -3.12
N ALA A 12 33.26 7.66 -2.68
CA ALA A 12 32.47 6.83 -3.59
C ALA A 12 31.67 7.66 -4.61
N VAL A 13 31.06 8.77 -4.18
CA VAL A 13 30.36 9.71 -5.07
C VAL A 13 31.32 10.35 -6.08
N ASP A 14 32.54 10.69 -5.67
CA ASP A 14 33.55 11.27 -6.57
C ASP A 14 33.86 10.34 -7.75
N THR A 15 33.84 9.02 -7.55
CA THR A 15 34.04 8.04 -8.66
C THR A 15 32.97 8.13 -9.75
N VAL A 16 31.80 8.67 -9.42
CA VAL A 16 30.70 8.94 -10.37
C VAL A 16 30.82 10.36 -10.94
N GLY A 17 31.19 11.35 -10.12
CA GLY A 17 31.27 12.75 -10.50
C GLY A 17 32.46 13.09 -11.42
N GLU A 18 33.66 12.60 -11.10
CA GLU A 18 34.90 12.94 -11.81
C GLU A 18 34.84 12.61 -13.32
N PRO A 19 34.36 11.42 -13.76
CA PRO A 19 34.26 11.11 -15.19
C PRO A 19 33.27 12.00 -15.95
N LEU A 20 32.32 12.62 -15.25
CA LEU A 20 31.29 13.50 -15.80
C LEU A 20 31.67 14.99 -15.69
N GLY A 21 32.79 15.31 -15.05
CA GLY A 21 33.21 16.69 -14.80
C GLY A 21 32.31 17.43 -13.80
N LEU A 22 31.66 16.71 -12.88
CA LEU A 22 30.76 17.27 -11.86
C LEU A 22 31.47 17.37 -10.51
N GLU A 23 31.15 18.42 -9.74
CA GLU A 23 31.56 18.47 -8.34
C GLU A 23 30.80 17.42 -7.51
N ARG A 24 31.38 17.02 -6.37
CA ARG A 24 30.81 15.99 -5.48
C ARG A 24 29.34 16.23 -5.14
N LEU A 25 28.99 17.47 -4.79
CA LEU A 25 27.62 17.83 -4.42
C LEU A 25 26.67 17.70 -5.62
N GLU A 26 27.09 18.15 -6.80
CA GLU A 26 26.30 18.04 -8.03
C GLU A 26 26.08 16.57 -8.41
N ALA A 27 27.12 15.74 -8.30
CA ALA A 27 27.03 14.30 -8.52
C ALA A 27 26.08 13.63 -7.52
N ALA A 28 26.16 13.96 -6.23
CA ALA A 28 25.25 13.45 -5.20
C ALA A 28 23.79 13.81 -5.49
N LEU A 29 23.52 15.07 -5.83
CA LEU A 29 22.18 15.53 -6.21
C LEU A 29 21.68 14.83 -7.47
N GLY A 30 22.55 14.62 -8.46
CA GLY A 30 22.24 13.87 -9.67
C GLY A 30 21.87 12.42 -9.39
N ILE A 31 22.59 11.73 -8.49
CA ILE A 31 22.28 10.36 -8.07
C ILE A 31 20.88 10.29 -7.44
N VAL A 32 20.58 11.21 -6.51
CA VAL A 32 19.26 11.28 -5.86
C VAL A 32 18.17 11.56 -6.89
N ALA A 33 18.37 12.55 -7.77
CA ALA A 33 17.40 12.90 -8.81
C ALA A 33 17.10 11.74 -9.77
N VAL A 34 18.11 10.96 -10.16
CA VAL A 34 17.92 9.76 -11.00
C VAL A 34 17.13 8.69 -10.26
N ALA A 35 17.42 8.46 -8.98
CA ALA A 35 16.68 7.51 -8.16
C ALA A 35 15.21 7.93 -7.99
N ASP A 36 14.96 9.21 -7.69
CA ASP A 36 13.62 9.78 -7.54
C ASP A 36 12.83 9.69 -8.84
N ALA A 37 13.43 10.06 -9.97
CA ALA A 37 12.79 9.95 -11.28
C ALA A 37 12.44 8.49 -11.63
N ALA A 38 13.33 7.54 -11.32
CA ALA A 38 13.06 6.12 -11.54
C ALA A 38 11.88 5.61 -10.69
N MET A 39 11.84 5.99 -9.40
CA MET A 39 10.74 5.64 -8.50
C MET A 39 9.41 6.29 -8.92
N ALA A 40 9.42 7.57 -9.29
CA ALA A 40 8.24 8.27 -9.78
C ALA A 40 7.69 7.64 -11.06
N ASN A 41 8.57 7.27 -12.01
CA ASN A 41 8.16 6.58 -13.23
C ASN A 41 7.53 5.21 -12.93
N ALA A 42 8.09 4.44 -11.99
CA ALA A 42 7.51 3.16 -11.59
C ALA A 42 6.10 3.33 -10.99
N ILE A 43 5.90 4.34 -10.14
CA ILE A 43 4.57 4.66 -9.60
C ILE A 43 3.62 5.04 -10.73
N ARG A 44 4.04 5.91 -11.66
CA ARG A 44 3.24 6.38 -12.79
C ARG A 44 2.84 5.24 -13.74
N GLU A 45 3.75 4.33 -14.03
CA GLU A 45 3.48 3.17 -14.89
C GLU A 45 2.39 2.28 -14.27
N ILE A 46 2.52 1.97 -12.97
CA ILE A 46 1.56 1.12 -12.26
C ILE A 46 0.19 1.80 -12.18
N THR A 47 0.13 3.11 -11.87
CA THR A 47 -1.15 3.82 -11.75
C THR A 47 -1.84 3.98 -13.11
N VAL A 48 -1.11 4.37 -14.15
CA VAL A 48 -1.66 4.53 -15.52
C VAL A 48 -2.12 3.19 -16.09
N ALA A 49 -1.40 2.09 -15.84
CA ALA A 49 -1.83 0.75 -16.26
C ALA A 49 -3.20 0.34 -15.68
N HIS A 50 -3.60 0.94 -14.56
CA HIS A 50 -4.91 0.72 -13.93
C HIS A 50 -5.90 1.88 -14.18
N GLY A 51 -5.55 2.86 -15.03
CA GLY A 51 -6.40 4.04 -15.29
C GLY A 51 -6.54 5.01 -14.11
N ILE A 52 -5.61 4.96 -13.16
CA ILE A 52 -5.63 5.74 -11.92
C ILE A 52 -4.79 7.01 -12.09
N ASP A 53 -5.40 8.17 -11.84
CA ASP A 53 -4.68 9.45 -11.76
C ASP A 53 -4.12 9.64 -10.33
N PRO A 54 -2.79 9.62 -10.12
CA PRO A 54 -2.18 9.72 -8.78
C PRO A 54 -2.51 11.03 -8.05
N ARG A 55 -2.89 12.09 -8.77
CA ARG A 55 -3.22 13.41 -8.20
C ARG A 55 -4.47 13.38 -7.33
N GLY A 56 -5.30 12.36 -7.49
CA GLY A 56 -6.47 12.13 -6.64
C GLY A 56 -6.17 11.47 -5.29
N PHE A 57 -4.90 11.20 -4.95
CA PHE A 57 -4.52 10.36 -3.81
C PHE A 57 -3.48 11.04 -2.90
N SER A 58 -3.15 10.37 -1.78
CA SER A 58 -1.99 10.68 -0.94
C SER A 58 -0.92 9.61 -1.12
N LEU A 59 0.36 10.00 -1.07
CA LEU A 59 1.47 9.05 -1.12
C LEU A 59 1.76 8.50 0.29
N LEU A 60 1.51 7.23 0.54
CA LEU A 60 1.91 6.56 1.78
C LEU A 60 3.39 6.16 1.69
N ALA A 61 4.25 6.84 2.45
CA ALA A 61 5.70 6.61 2.45
C ALA A 61 6.13 5.76 3.65
N PHE A 62 6.64 4.57 3.40
CA PHE A 62 7.10 3.63 4.43
C PHE A 62 8.37 2.89 3.99
N GLY A 63 8.87 2.01 4.85
CA GLY A 63 10.21 1.43 4.72
C GLY A 63 11.28 2.38 5.24
N GLY A 64 12.54 1.92 5.29
CA GLY A 64 13.62 2.70 5.88
C GLY A 64 14.00 3.97 5.11
N ALA A 65 13.85 3.95 3.78
CA ALA A 65 14.21 5.06 2.90
C ALA A 65 12.99 5.74 2.24
N GLY A 66 11.78 5.20 2.34
CA GLY A 66 10.61 5.78 1.65
C GLY A 66 10.38 7.24 2.02
N PRO A 67 10.27 7.58 3.33
CA PRO A 67 10.08 8.96 3.77
C PRO A 67 11.22 9.95 3.44
N LEU A 68 12.41 9.46 3.07
CA LEU A 68 13.52 10.30 2.60
C LEU A 68 13.22 10.89 1.20
N HIS A 69 12.58 10.10 0.33
CA HIS A 69 12.31 10.47 -1.05
C HIS A 69 10.89 11.00 -1.27
N ALA A 70 10.01 10.79 -0.29
CA ALA A 70 8.56 10.92 -0.47
C ALA A 70 8.10 12.29 -0.96
N VAL A 71 8.69 13.38 -0.47
CA VAL A 71 8.31 14.73 -0.92
C VAL A 71 8.70 14.97 -2.37
N ALA A 72 9.91 14.59 -2.78
CA ALA A 72 10.35 14.72 -4.17
C ALA A 72 9.46 13.90 -5.11
N LEU A 73 9.10 12.67 -4.72
CA LEU A 73 8.17 11.83 -5.48
C LEU A 73 6.76 12.45 -5.56
N ALA A 74 6.28 13.03 -4.47
CA ALA A 74 4.97 13.67 -4.45
C ALA A 74 4.95 14.92 -5.36
N GLU A 75 6.02 15.72 -5.38
CA GLU A 75 6.12 16.86 -6.29
C GLU A 75 6.18 16.43 -7.77
N GLU A 76 7.00 15.44 -8.11
CA GLU A 76 7.13 14.91 -9.48
C GLU A 76 5.83 14.26 -10.01
N LEU A 77 5.02 13.71 -9.12
CA LEU A 77 3.75 13.07 -9.45
C LEU A 77 2.53 13.98 -9.27
N GLU A 78 2.74 15.25 -8.86
CA GLU A 78 1.69 16.20 -8.52
C GLU A 78 0.71 15.67 -7.44
N ILE A 79 1.20 14.85 -6.52
CA ILE A 79 0.44 14.30 -5.40
C ILE A 79 0.32 15.36 -4.30
N PRO A 80 -0.89 15.72 -3.84
CA PRO A 80 -1.11 16.84 -2.93
C PRO A 80 -0.59 16.63 -1.50
N SER A 81 -0.40 15.37 -1.08
CA SER A 81 0.05 15.07 0.28
C SER A 81 0.80 13.75 0.41
N VAL A 82 1.69 13.70 1.39
CA VAL A 82 2.42 12.49 1.80
C VAL A 82 1.98 12.10 3.19
N VAL A 83 1.75 10.80 3.41
CA VAL A 83 1.50 10.23 4.73
C VAL A 83 2.69 9.37 5.11
N VAL A 84 3.39 9.75 6.19
CA VAL A 84 4.39 8.89 6.82
C VAL A 84 3.73 8.26 8.05
N PRO A 85 3.53 6.93 8.08
CA PRO A 85 2.85 6.27 9.18
C PRO A 85 3.64 6.41 10.50
N ALA A 86 3.07 5.95 11.61
CA ALA A 86 3.69 6.11 12.92
C ALA A 86 4.96 5.24 13.09
N GLN A 87 5.04 4.16 12.32
CA GLN A 87 6.15 3.22 12.29
C GLN A 87 6.55 2.92 10.83
N PRO A 88 7.06 3.91 10.09
CA PRO A 88 7.36 3.78 8.67
C PRO A 88 8.41 2.71 8.39
N GLY A 89 9.50 2.68 9.16
CA GLY A 89 10.60 1.74 8.95
C GLY A 89 10.24 0.26 9.13
N VAL A 90 9.15 -0.04 9.86
CA VAL A 90 8.70 -1.41 10.17
C VAL A 90 7.25 -1.69 9.76
N LEU A 91 6.66 -0.85 8.90
CA LEU A 91 5.24 -0.94 8.56
C LEU A 91 4.85 -2.31 8.00
N SER A 92 5.71 -2.98 7.24
CA SER A 92 5.44 -4.33 6.72
C SER A 92 5.33 -5.37 7.85
N ALA A 93 6.21 -5.31 8.86
CA ALA A 93 6.12 -6.18 10.03
C ALA A 93 4.88 -5.87 10.87
N TRP A 94 4.57 -4.58 11.04
CA TRP A 94 3.32 -4.16 11.66
C TRP A 94 2.11 -4.69 10.90
N GLY A 95 2.11 -4.65 9.57
CA GLY A 95 1.04 -5.20 8.72
C GLY A 95 0.82 -6.69 8.99
N MET A 96 1.90 -7.49 9.01
CA MET A 96 1.82 -8.93 9.28
C MET A 96 1.23 -9.27 10.65
N LEU A 97 1.43 -8.43 11.67
CA LEU A 97 0.84 -8.63 13.00
C LEU A 97 -0.67 -8.36 13.03
N HIS A 98 -1.20 -7.68 12.01
CA HIS A 98 -2.60 -7.26 11.92
C HIS A 98 -3.34 -7.87 10.74
N THR A 99 -2.70 -8.77 9.97
CA THR A 99 -3.39 -9.54 8.94
C THR A 99 -4.18 -10.68 9.55
N GLU A 100 -5.37 -10.90 9.02
CA GLU A 100 -6.18 -12.08 9.30
C GLU A 100 -5.52 -13.34 8.71
N THR A 101 -5.70 -14.49 9.37
CA THR A 101 -5.33 -15.77 8.78
C THR A 101 -6.22 -16.00 7.55
N ARG A 102 -5.60 -16.19 6.39
CA ARG A 102 -6.29 -16.33 5.11
C ARG A 102 -5.77 -17.54 4.33
N HIS A 103 -6.68 -18.40 3.89
CA HIS A 103 -6.41 -19.47 2.92
C HIS A 103 -7.25 -19.28 1.67
N ASP A 104 -6.62 -19.25 0.51
CA ASP A 104 -7.31 -19.20 -0.78
C ASP A 104 -7.25 -20.57 -1.46
N LEU A 105 -8.38 -21.24 -1.56
CA LEU A 105 -8.50 -22.54 -2.20
C LEU A 105 -9.18 -22.37 -3.56
N VAL A 106 -8.67 -23.08 -4.57
CA VAL A 106 -9.22 -23.10 -5.92
C VAL A 106 -9.38 -24.54 -6.39
N GLN A 107 -10.49 -24.82 -7.08
CA GLN A 107 -10.75 -26.07 -7.76
C GLN A 107 -11.29 -25.79 -9.16
N SER A 108 -10.75 -26.47 -10.17
CA SER A 108 -11.28 -26.42 -11.53
C SER A 108 -12.73 -26.90 -11.57
N PHE A 109 -13.57 -26.15 -12.27
CA PHE A 109 -15.01 -26.37 -12.35
C PHE A 109 -15.52 -25.82 -13.68
N PHE A 110 -15.23 -26.54 -14.77
CA PHE A 110 -15.63 -26.18 -16.13
C PHE A 110 -17.10 -26.52 -16.37
N VAL A 111 -17.98 -25.54 -16.20
CA VAL A 111 -19.43 -25.71 -16.34
C VAL A 111 -20.04 -24.49 -17.03
N PRO A 112 -20.64 -24.65 -18.22
CA PRO A 112 -21.41 -23.59 -18.87
C PRO A 112 -22.60 -23.14 -18.03
N GLU A 113 -23.01 -21.88 -18.15
CA GLU A 113 -24.11 -21.32 -17.33
C GLU A 113 -25.41 -22.13 -17.38
N HIS A 114 -25.74 -22.70 -18.54
CA HIS A 114 -26.98 -23.45 -18.77
C HIS A 114 -26.94 -24.86 -18.14
N GLU A 115 -25.77 -25.33 -17.71
CA GLU A 115 -25.59 -26.59 -16.97
C GLU A 115 -25.37 -26.37 -15.47
N LEU A 116 -25.35 -25.12 -14.99
CA LEU A 116 -25.24 -24.82 -13.57
C LEU A 116 -26.54 -25.19 -12.86
N SER A 117 -26.41 -25.96 -11.78
CA SER A 117 -27.47 -26.18 -10.80
C SER A 117 -26.95 -25.86 -9.40
N ALA A 118 -27.86 -25.49 -8.50
CA ALA A 118 -27.48 -25.19 -7.12
C ALA A 118 -26.82 -26.41 -6.46
N GLU A 119 -27.35 -27.62 -6.72
CA GLU A 119 -26.83 -28.87 -6.19
C GLU A 119 -25.40 -29.15 -6.66
N ARG A 120 -25.12 -28.99 -7.97
CA ARG A 120 -23.79 -29.23 -8.54
C ARG A 120 -22.76 -28.23 -8.00
N LEU A 121 -23.16 -26.98 -7.84
CA LEU A 121 -22.33 -25.91 -7.31
C LEU A 121 -22.04 -26.13 -5.81
N ASP A 122 -23.07 -26.47 -5.03
CA ASP A 122 -22.93 -26.74 -3.59
C ASP A 122 -22.08 -27.97 -3.30
N GLU A 123 -22.26 -29.07 -4.06
CA GLU A 123 -21.44 -30.28 -3.91
C GLU A 123 -19.94 -29.98 -4.16
N ALA A 124 -19.64 -29.19 -5.20
CA ALA A 124 -18.27 -28.82 -5.51
C ALA A 124 -17.68 -27.86 -4.46
N LEU A 125 -18.47 -26.92 -3.93
CA LEU A 125 -18.06 -26.03 -2.85
C LEU A 125 -17.86 -26.76 -1.52
N ASP A 126 -18.66 -27.78 -1.20
CA ASP A 126 -18.56 -28.52 0.07
C ASP A 126 -17.21 -29.24 0.24
N GLY A 127 -16.61 -29.72 -0.85
CA GLY A 127 -15.25 -30.23 -0.86
C GLY A 127 -14.23 -29.16 -0.47
N LEU A 128 -14.35 -27.97 -1.04
CA LEU A 128 -13.51 -26.81 -0.73
C LEU A 128 -13.74 -26.31 0.70
N ARG A 129 -15.00 -26.25 1.17
CA ARG A 129 -15.36 -25.76 2.53
C ARG A 129 -14.70 -26.61 3.60
N ARG A 130 -14.75 -27.94 3.45
CA ARG A 130 -14.10 -28.86 4.40
C ARG A 130 -12.59 -28.65 4.44
N ARG A 131 -11.93 -28.61 3.28
CA ARG A 131 -10.48 -28.37 3.19
C ARG A 131 -10.08 -27.03 3.79
N ALA A 132 -10.87 -25.98 3.54
CA ALA A 132 -10.67 -24.64 4.11
C ALA A 132 -10.71 -24.66 5.64
N LEU A 133 -11.73 -25.32 6.22
CA LEU A 133 -11.86 -25.46 7.67
C LEU A 133 -10.74 -26.31 8.29
N ASP A 134 -10.28 -27.36 7.60
CA ASP A 134 -9.17 -28.19 8.07
C ASP A 134 -7.84 -27.42 8.10
N LEU A 135 -7.61 -26.53 7.12
CA LEU A 135 -6.45 -25.64 7.10
C LEU A 135 -6.49 -24.63 8.26
N LEU A 136 -7.63 -23.96 8.45
CA LEU A 136 -7.81 -23.03 9.58
C LEU A 136 -7.65 -23.73 10.94
N ALA A 137 -8.18 -24.95 11.08
CA ALA A 137 -8.02 -25.74 12.29
C ALA A 137 -6.55 -26.11 12.55
N ALA A 138 -5.77 -26.39 11.50
CA ALA A 138 -4.33 -26.64 11.62
C ALA A 138 -3.54 -25.41 12.10
N ASP A 139 -4.04 -24.21 11.80
CA ASP A 139 -3.51 -22.93 12.31
C ASP A 139 -4.03 -22.58 13.72
N GLY A 140 -4.83 -23.45 14.34
CA GLY A 140 -5.37 -23.26 15.69
C GLY A 140 -6.62 -22.38 15.75
N VAL A 141 -7.28 -22.11 14.63
CA VAL A 141 -8.53 -21.33 14.56
C VAL A 141 -9.73 -22.23 14.85
N ALA A 142 -10.63 -21.79 15.75
CA ALA A 142 -11.88 -22.49 16.03
C ALA A 142 -12.88 -22.33 14.87
N ARG A 143 -13.76 -23.32 14.64
CA ARG A 143 -14.65 -23.31 13.47
C ARG A 143 -15.66 -22.16 13.49
N GLU A 144 -16.07 -21.75 14.68
CA GLU A 144 -16.96 -20.62 14.93
C GLU A 144 -16.34 -19.26 14.58
N ASP A 145 -15.01 -19.17 14.56
CA ASP A 145 -14.26 -17.95 14.21
C ASP A 145 -13.89 -17.89 12.71
N ALA A 146 -14.23 -18.94 11.96
CA ALA A 146 -13.96 -19.05 10.54
C ALA A 146 -15.08 -18.42 9.69
N GLU A 147 -14.69 -17.52 8.79
CA GLU A 147 -15.55 -16.97 7.74
C GLU A 147 -15.13 -17.56 6.39
N LEU A 148 -16.08 -18.16 5.66
CA LEU A 148 -15.84 -18.73 4.34
C LEU A 148 -16.54 -17.88 3.29
N VAL A 149 -15.78 -17.39 2.31
CA VAL A 149 -16.28 -16.55 1.21
C VAL A 149 -16.12 -17.33 -0.10
N PRO A 150 -17.22 -17.88 -0.65
CA PRO A 150 -17.20 -18.53 -1.96
C PRO A 150 -17.06 -17.52 -3.10
N ALA A 151 -16.38 -17.93 -4.16
CA ALA A 151 -16.30 -17.22 -5.42
C ALA A 151 -16.19 -18.20 -6.60
N ALA A 152 -16.40 -17.71 -7.82
CA ALA A 152 -16.21 -18.46 -9.05
C ALA A 152 -15.48 -17.60 -10.05
N ASP A 153 -14.57 -18.23 -10.79
CA ASP A 153 -13.98 -17.60 -11.97
C ASP A 153 -14.87 -17.89 -13.16
N VAL A 154 -15.35 -16.83 -13.79
CA VAL A 154 -16.28 -16.87 -14.91
C VAL A 154 -15.65 -16.21 -16.12
N ARG A 155 -15.88 -16.77 -17.30
CA ARG A 155 -15.45 -16.18 -18.58
C ARG A 155 -16.51 -16.36 -19.65
N TYR A 156 -16.40 -15.60 -20.74
CA TYR A 156 -17.14 -15.93 -21.95
C TYR A 156 -16.63 -17.26 -22.50
N ALA A 157 -17.54 -18.09 -23.02
CA ALA A 157 -17.19 -19.40 -23.57
C ALA A 157 -16.11 -19.27 -24.65
N GLY A 158 -15.03 -20.03 -24.50
CA GLY A 158 -13.90 -20.04 -25.45
C GLY A 158 -12.88 -18.91 -25.27
N GLN A 159 -13.07 -17.98 -24.31
CA GLN A 159 -12.03 -17.03 -23.94
C GLN A 159 -10.98 -17.65 -23.01
N GLU A 160 -9.81 -17.03 -22.92
CA GLU A 160 -8.74 -17.46 -22.03
C GLU A 160 -8.90 -16.91 -20.61
N TYR A 161 -9.19 -15.61 -20.49
CA TYR A 161 -9.19 -14.90 -19.21
C TYR A 161 -10.55 -14.97 -18.50
N ALA A 162 -10.51 -15.14 -17.18
CA ALA A 162 -11.68 -15.18 -16.32
C ALA A 162 -11.72 -14.01 -15.34
N VAL A 163 -12.92 -13.69 -14.87
CA VAL A 163 -13.21 -12.68 -13.85
C VAL A 163 -13.81 -13.38 -12.64
N THR A 164 -13.32 -13.06 -11.46
CA THR A 164 -13.82 -13.62 -10.21
C THR A 164 -15.12 -12.92 -9.81
N VAL A 165 -16.19 -13.69 -9.62
CA VAL A 165 -17.48 -13.25 -9.09
C VAL A 165 -17.64 -13.84 -7.68
N SER A 166 -17.95 -12.99 -6.69
CA SER A 166 -18.03 -13.38 -5.28
C SER A 166 -19.48 -13.53 -4.78
N TRP A 167 -19.65 -14.36 -3.75
CA TRP A 167 -20.91 -14.57 -3.05
C TRP A 167 -21.00 -13.56 -1.90
N ALA A 168 -22.21 -13.08 -1.62
CA ALA A 168 -22.44 -12.39 -0.35
C ALA A 168 -22.46 -13.39 0.82
N ALA A 169 -22.20 -12.92 2.03
CA ALA A 169 -22.25 -13.76 3.23
C ALA A 169 -23.63 -14.42 3.38
N GLY A 170 -23.67 -15.75 3.50
CA GLY A 170 -24.90 -16.53 3.61
C GLY A 170 -25.73 -16.61 2.33
N GLU A 171 -25.22 -16.15 1.19
CA GLU A 171 -25.95 -16.18 -0.07
C GLU A 171 -26.10 -17.61 -0.62
N ALA A 172 -27.33 -17.98 -0.98
CA ALA A 172 -27.63 -19.27 -1.55
C ALA A 172 -27.12 -19.40 -3.00
N SER A 173 -26.57 -20.55 -3.35
CA SER A 173 -26.02 -20.84 -4.69
C SER A 173 -27.02 -20.60 -5.83
N GLY A 174 -28.32 -20.90 -5.61
CA GLY A 174 -29.37 -20.59 -6.60
C GLY A 174 -29.54 -19.09 -6.89
N SER A 175 -29.39 -18.23 -5.87
CA SER A 175 -29.43 -16.76 -6.04
C SER A 175 -28.23 -16.27 -6.85
N VAL A 176 -27.05 -16.83 -6.59
CA VAL A 176 -25.85 -16.48 -7.35
C VAL A 176 -25.97 -16.91 -8.79
N ILE A 177 -26.41 -18.14 -9.08
CA ILE A 177 -26.63 -18.62 -10.46
C ILE A 177 -27.59 -17.67 -11.19
N ALA A 178 -28.70 -17.30 -10.55
CA ALA A 178 -29.71 -16.44 -11.17
C ALA A 178 -29.23 -15.01 -11.48
N THR A 179 -28.16 -14.55 -10.84
CA THR A 179 -27.59 -13.20 -11.03
C THR A 179 -26.15 -13.22 -11.58
N LEU A 180 -25.65 -14.41 -11.95
CA LEU A 180 -24.28 -14.62 -12.38
C LEU A 180 -23.94 -13.83 -13.66
N PRO A 181 -24.80 -13.80 -14.70
CA PRO A 181 -24.51 -13.05 -15.92
C PRO A 181 -24.37 -11.55 -15.67
N GLU A 182 -25.25 -10.96 -14.84
CA GLU A 182 -25.19 -9.53 -14.52
C GLU A 182 -23.96 -9.19 -13.67
N ARG A 183 -23.64 -10.03 -12.67
CA ARG A 183 -22.44 -9.85 -11.85
C ARG A 183 -21.17 -9.94 -12.68
N PHE A 184 -21.09 -10.93 -13.56
CA PHE A 184 -19.95 -11.10 -14.46
C PHE A 184 -19.84 -9.91 -15.43
N ALA A 185 -20.94 -9.48 -16.05
CA ALA A 185 -20.93 -8.34 -16.97
C ALA A 185 -20.47 -7.04 -16.28
N THR A 186 -20.87 -6.84 -15.02
CA THR A 186 -20.43 -5.69 -14.20
C THR A 186 -18.93 -5.79 -13.90
N ALA A 187 -18.46 -6.92 -13.38
CA ALA A 187 -17.06 -7.10 -13.03
C ALA A 187 -16.14 -7.07 -14.27
N HIS A 188 -16.61 -7.57 -15.42
CA HIS A 188 -15.90 -7.50 -16.69
C HIS A 188 -15.81 -6.07 -17.22
N LEU A 189 -16.89 -5.29 -17.11
CA LEU A 189 -16.90 -3.87 -17.47
C LEU A 189 -15.93 -3.06 -16.59
N GLU A 190 -15.92 -3.31 -15.28
CA GLU A 190 -15.00 -2.67 -14.35
C GLU A 190 -13.54 -3.00 -14.66
N ARG A 191 -13.23 -4.26 -14.99
CA ARG A 191 -11.85 -4.70 -15.21
C ARG A 191 -11.30 -4.39 -16.60
N TYR A 192 -12.13 -4.47 -17.64
CA TYR A 192 -11.68 -4.36 -19.03
C TYR A 192 -12.30 -3.20 -19.80
N GLY A 193 -13.20 -2.42 -19.18
CA GLY A 193 -13.85 -1.27 -19.81
C GLY A 193 -14.94 -1.61 -20.82
N HIS A 194 -15.29 -2.89 -20.99
CA HIS A 194 -16.40 -3.34 -21.83
C HIS A 194 -17.02 -4.63 -21.26
N SER A 195 -18.24 -4.98 -21.70
CA SER A 195 -18.84 -6.30 -21.48
C SER A 195 -19.78 -6.64 -22.64
N ASN A 196 -20.06 -7.93 -22.83
CA ASN A 196 -20.94 -8.47 -23.87
C ASN A 196 -22.14 -9.20 -23.21
N PRO A 197 -23.17 -8.48 -22.72
CA PRO A 197 -24.35 -9.11 -22.14
C PRO A 197 -25.04 -10.06 -23.14
N GLY A 198 -25.44 -11.25 -22.67
CA GLY A 198 -26.15 -12.25 -23.48
C GLY A 198 -25.26 -13.24 -24.24
N GLU A 199 -23.94 -13.03 -24.27
CA GLU A 199 -22.99 -14.07 -24.68
C GLU A 199 -22.89 -15.17 -23.61
N THR A 200 -22.74 -16.42 -24.05
CA THR A 200 -22.65 -17.56 -23.13
C THR A 200 -21.41 -17.45 -22.24
N ILE A 201 -21.63 -17.61 -20.94
CA ILE A 201 -20.55 -17.67 -19.95
C ILE A 201 -20.35 -19.10 -19.44
N GLU A 202 -19.14 -19.37 -18.96
CA GLU A 202 -18.79 -20.61 -18.29
C GLU A 202 -18.03 -20.31 -16.99
N CYS A 203 -18.40 -21.02 -15.93
CA CYS A 203 -17.56 -21.13 -14.75
C CYS A 203 -16.38 -22.02 -15.14
N VAL A 204 -15.16 -21.62 -14.73
CA VAL A 204 -13.94 -22.42 -14.96
C VAL A 204 -13.27 -22.85 -13.67
N ASN A 205 -13.47 -22.09 -12.59
CA ASN A 205 -13.00 -22.46 -11.26
C ASN A 205 -14.05 -22.08 -10.20
N LEU A 206 -14.04 -22.83 -9.11
CA LEU A 206 -14.63 -22.43 -7.84
C LEU A 206 -13.51 -22.08 -6.86
N ARG A 207 -13.78 -21.08 -6.02
CA ARG A 207 -12.88 -20.56 -5.02
C ARG A 207 -13.56 -20.53 -3.67
N ILE A 208 -12.78 -20.76 -2.63
CA ILE A 208 -13.14 -20.40 -1.26
C ILE A 208 -11.97 -19.66 -0.65
N THR A 209 -12.25 -18.43 -0.22
CA THR A 209 -11.39 -17.73 0.72
C THR A 209 -11.86 -18.08 2.13
N ALA A 210 -10.99 -18.71 2.90
CA ALA A 210 -11.19 -18.95 4.32
C ALA A 210 -10.48 -17.85 5.12
N LEU A 211 -11.21 -17.16 5.99
CA LEU A 211 -10.70 -16.07 6.83
C LEU A 211 -10.89 -16.46 8.30
N ALA A 212 -9.92 -16.10 9.14
CA ALA A 212 -10.10 -16.07 10.58
C ALA A 212 -9.88 -14.65 11.06
N ARG A 213 -10.94 -14.04 11.61
CA ARG A 213 -10.84 -12.68 12.14
C ARG A 213 -9.92 -12.69 13.35
N SER A 214 -8.72 -12.15 13.20
CA SER A 214 -7.92 -11.74 14.35
C SER A 214 -8.61 -10.55 15.01
N GLY A 215 -8.65 -10.50 16.34
CA GLY A 215 -9.25 -9.37 17.06
C GLY A 215 -8.72 -8.02 16.56
N GLU A 216 -9.54 -6.96 16.66
CA GLU A 216 -9.19 -5.64 16.14
C GLU A 216 -7.79 -5.20 16.62
N ALA A 217 -6.96 -4.78 15.65
CA ALA A 217 -5.70 -4.09 15.90
C ALA A 217 -5.92 -2.99 16.94
N ARG A 218 -5.25 -3.07 18.09
CA ARG A 218 -5.38 -2.02 19.11
C ARG A 218 -4.79 -0.73 18.55
N ARG A 219 -5.67 0.20 18.14
CA ARG A 219 -5.27 1.52 17.66
C ARG A 219 -4.66 2.30 18.82
N THR A 220 -3.34 2.47 18.81
CA THR A 220 -2.66 3.36 19.74
C THR A 220 -2.87 4.80 19.32
N SER A 221 -3.45 5.60 20.21
CA SER A 221 -3.50 7.06 20.09
C SER A 221 -2.26 7.67 20.73
N LEU A 222 -1.73 8.73 20.14
CA LEU A 222 -0.77 9.57 20.83
C LEU A 222 -1.50 10.51 21.77
N PRO A 223 -0.97 10.75 22.99
CA PRO A 223 -1.52 11.79 23.85
C PRO A 223 -1.35 13.14 23.16
N ALA A 224 -2.40 13.95 23.14
CA ALA A 224 -2.29 15.37 22.84
C ALA A 224 -1.58 16.06 24.00
N ARG A 225 -0.78 17.08 23.72
CA ARG A 225 -0.20 17.97 24.74
C ARG A 225 -0.87 19.33 24.70
N ASP A 226 -1.21 19.86 25.88
CA ASP A 226 -1.65 21.25 26.03
C ASP A 226 -0.41 22.17 25.98
N GLY A 227 -0.03 22.60 24.78
CA GLY A 227 0.96 23.67 24.57
C GLY A 227 2.42 23.26 24.31
N SER A 228 3.11 24.19 23.63
CA SER A 228 4.49 24.20 23.08
C SER A 228 4.86 23.01 22.19
N ALA A 229 5.01 23.30 20.89
CA ALA A 229 5.55 22.40 19.88
C ALA A 229 6.83 21.69 20.35
N ALA A 230 7.03 20.45 19.91
CA ALA A 230 8.28 19.74 20.15
C ALA A 230 9.48 20.60 19.73
N ALA A 231 10.38 20.87 20.68
CA ALA A 231 11.60 21.59 20.39
C ALA A 231 12.50 20.75 19.47
N ALA A 232 13.14 21.40 18.49
CA ALA A 232 14.21 20.78 17.73
C ALA A 232 15.30 20.29 18.68
N ALA A 233 15.71 19.03 18.52
CA ALA A 233 16.77 18.44 19.32
C ALA A 233 18.14 18.97 18.91
N ASP A 234 18.30 19.32 17.63
CA ASP A 234 19.54 19.83 17.03
C ASP A 234 19.23 20.55 15.70
N THR A 235 20.26 21.07 15.03
CA THR A 235 20.20 21.48 13.61
C THR A 235 21.22 20.72 12.77
N HIS A 236 20.92 20.50 11.50
CA HIS A 236 21.82 19.86 10.56
C HIS A 236 21.87 20.62 9.24
N ARG A 237 23.08 20.95 8.80
CA ARG A 237 23.31 21.65 7.54
C ARG A 237 23.00 20.72 6.37
N SER A 238 21.93 21.02 5.65
CA SER A 238 21.34 20.15 4.62
C SER A 238 21.08 20.94 3.34
N TYR A 239 21.16 20.28 2.18
CA TYR A 239 20.96 20.93 0.89
C TYR A 239 19.57 20.62 0.36
N PHE A 240 18.76 21.66 0.16
CA PHE A 240 17.41 21.58 -0.41
C PHE A 240 17.24 22.69 -1.44
N ASP A 241 16.47 22.45 -2.50
CA ASP A 241 16.07 23.47 -3.48
C ASP A 241 17.20 24.34 -4.04
N GLY A 242 18.40 23.77 -4.20
CA GLY A 242 19.56 24.49 -4.75
C GLY A 242 20.31 25.37 -3.74
N ALA A 243 20.06 25.24 -2.44
CA ALA A 243 20.75 26.00 -1.41
C ALA A 243 21.02 25.18 -0.13
N TRP A 244 22.02 25.63 0.64
CA TRP A 244 22.28 25.10 1.98
C TRP A 244 21.34 25.74 3.00
N HIS A 245 20.73 24.91 3.84
CA HIS A 245 19.84 25.29 4.92
C HIS A 245 20.31 24.69 6.25
N GLU A 246 20.08 25.40 7.35
CA GLU A 246 20.12 24.80 8.70
C GLU A 246 18.77 24.14 8.95
N ALA A 247 18.68 22.82 8.74
CA ALA A 247 17.45 22.07 8.91
C ALA A 247 17.27 21.69 10.38
N ALA A 248 16.06 21.88 10.92
CA ALA A 248 15.76 21.44 12.29
C ALA A 248 15.77 19.90 12.36
N VAL A 249 16.46 19.33 13.35
CA VAL A 249 16.47 17.89 13.60
C VAL A 249 15.52 17.60 14.76
N VAL A 250 14.45 16.85 14.48
CA VAL A 250 13.41 16.52 15.46
C VAL A 250 13.40 15.01 15.67
N ARG A 251 13.43 14.56 16.93
CA ARG A 251 13.23 13.15 17.26
C ARG A 251 11.75 12.83 17.18
N ARG A 252 11.34 11.80 16.44
CA ARG A 252 9.91 11.46 16.30
C ARG A 252 9.21 11.21 17.63
N GLU A 253 9.91 10.58 18.57
CA GLU A 253 9.40 10.29 19.93
C GLU A 253 9.09 11.55 20.77
N SER A 254 9.62 12.73 20.38
CA SER A 254 9.30 13.98 21.08
C SER A 254 8.00 14.62 20.59
N LEU A 255 7.48 14.21 19.43
CA LEU A 255 6.25 14.70 18.80
C LEU A 255 4.99 14.18 19.49
N ALA A 256 4.01 15.07 19.67
CA ALA A 256 2.67 14.76 20.17
C ALA A 256 1.60 14.94 19.09
N ALA A 257 0.41 14.36 19.32
CA ALA A 257 -0.72 14.58 18.42
C ALA A 257 -1.06 16.08 18.33
N GLY A 258 -1.21 16.59 17.11
CA GLY A 258 -1.49 18.00 16.82
C GLY A 258 -0.25 18.87 16.61
N ASP A 259 0.97 18.36 16.86
CA ASP A 259 2.19 19.11 16.57
C ASP A 259 2.37 19.33 15.06
N ALA A 260 3.07 20.42 14.72
CA ALA A 260 3.48 20.73 13.36
C ALA A 260 5.01 20.88 13.29
N VAL A 261 5.62 20.33 12.24
CA VAL A 261 7.04 20.49 11.93
C VAL A 261 7.18 21.22 10.61
N GLU A 262 7.71 22.44 10.64
CA GLU A 262 7.93 23.26 9.45
C GLU A 262 9.27 22.92 8.79
N GLY A 263 9.28 22.79 7.46
CA GLY A 263 10.52 22.63 6.71
C GLY A 263 11.31 23.96 6.62
N PRO A 264 12.66 23.90 6.49
CA PRO A 264 13.48 22.70 6.32
C PRO A 264 13.69 21.95 7.65
N ALA A 265 13.36 20.66 7.66
CA ALA A 265 13.49 19.82 8.84
C ALA A 265 13.75 18.35 8.49
N ILE A 266 14.32 17.63 9.45
CA ILE A 266 14.58 16.19 9.41
C ILE A 266 13.95 15.58 10.64
N VAL A 267 13.00 14.66 10.45
CA VAL A 267 12.42 13.87 11.54
C VAL A 267 13.15 12.52 11.60
N LEU A 268 13.85 12.29 12.71
CA LEU A 268 14.65 11.09 12.94
C LEU A 268 13.88 10.05 13.76
N GLU A 269 13.98 8.81 13.30
CA GLU A 269 13.45 7.60 13.92
C GLU A 269 14.54 6.52 13.89
N ASP A 270 14.44 5.52 14.76
CA ASP A 270 15.46 4.47 14.88
C ASP A 270 15.70 3.71 13.56
N ALA A 271 14.65 3.54 12.76
CA ALA A 271 14.68 2.74 11.53
C ALA A 271 14.34 3.55 10.26
N CYS A 272 14.22 4.87 10.36
CA CYS A 272 13.75 5.71 9.25
C CYS A 272 14.18 7.17 9.41
N THR A 273 14.33 7.87 8.30
CA THR A 273 14.50 9.33 8.28
C THR A 273 13.47 9.95 7.35
N THR A 274 12.73 10.95 7.84
CA THR A 274 11.79 11.74 7.03
C THR A 274 12.38 13.12 6.80
N THR A 275 12.46 13.55 5.55
CA THR A 275 12.88 14.92 5.21
C THR A 275 11.67 15.78 4.88
N ILE A 276 11.65 16.99 5.39
CA ILE A 276 10.62 18.01 5.15
C ILE A 276 11.33 19.21 4.51
N PRO A 277 11.33 19.33 3.17
CA PRO A 277 11.96 20.44 2.47
C PRO A 277 11.32 21.80 2.79
N PRO A 278 11.94 22.93 2.39
CA PRO A 278 11.30 24.24 2.43
C PRO A 278 9.90 24.24 1.82
N ALA A 279 9.02 25.10 2.33
CA ALA A 279 7.60 25.22 1.93
C ALA A 279 6.71 23.98 2.20
N TRP A 280 7.23 22.93 2.82
CA TRP A 280 6.44 21.82 3.33
C TRP A 280 6.24 21.90 4.85
N VAL A 281 5.13 21.34 5.32
CA VAL A 281 4.83 21.19 6.75
C VAL A 281 4.34 19.77 7.02
N ALA A 282 4.82 19.16 8.09
CA ALA A 282 4.31 17.89 8.59
C ALA A 282 3.38 18.13 9.78
N GLN A 283 2.14 17.64 9.70
CA GLN A 283 1.17 17.65 10.78
C GLN A 283 1.09 16.28 11.43
N VAL A 284 1.18 16.21 12.76
CA VAL A 284 1.11 14.96 13.52
C VAL A 284 -0.35 14.63 13.80
N SER A 285 -0.84 13.56 13.17
CA SER A 285 -2.20 13.08 13.42
C SER A 285 -2.37 12.51 14.84
N HIS A 286 -3.63 12.33 15.27
CA HIS A 286 -3.99 11.65 16.51
C HIS A 286 -3.35 10.25 16.69
N HIS A 287 -3.12 9.53 15.57
CA HIS A 287 -2.51 8.20 15.59
C HIS A 287 -0.99 8.26 15.42
N GLY A 288 -0.40 9.45 15.43
CA GLY A 288 1.03 9.65 15.28
C GLY A 288 1.57 9.49 13.88
N HIS A 289 0.75 9.48 12.83
CA HIS A 289 1.22 9.62 11.43
C HIS A 289 1.60 11.09 11.17
N LEU A 290 2.62 11.33 10.35
CA LEU A 290 2.87 12.65 9.77
C LEU A 290 2.09 12.78 8.47
N VAL A 291 1.34 13.85 8.35
CA VAL A 291 0.69 14.26 7.11
C VAL A 291 1.44 15.47 6.60
N LEU A 292 2.21 15.28 5.54
CA LEU A 292 3.02 16.30 4.90
C LEU A 292 2.20 16.93 3.78
N THR A 293 2.12 18.26 3.80
CA THR A 293 1.49 19.05 2.74
C THR A 293 2.38 20.22 2.37
N ARG A 294 2.26 20.65 1.11
CA ARG A 294 2.88 21.89 0.67
C ARG A 294 2.06 23.07 1.20
N ARG A 295 2.73 24.10 1.69
CA ARG A 295 2.10 25.37 2.03
C ARG A 295 1.63 26.04 0.75
N GLU A 296 0.35 26.40 0.70
CA GLU A 296 -0.13 27.37 -0.29
C GLU A 296 0.59 28.71 -0.03
N ARG A 297 1.06 29.35 -1.11
CA ARG A 297 1.70 30.67 -1.05
C ARG A 297 0.69 31.76 -0.76
#